data_AF-A0A422HLA0-F1
#
_entry.id   AF-A0A422HLA0-F1
#
_cell.length_a   1.000
_cell.length_b   1.000
_cell.length_c   1.000
_cell.angle_alpha   90.00
_cell.angle_beta   90.00
_cell.angle_gamma   90.00
#
_symmetry.space_group_name_H-M   'P 1'
#
loop_
_entity.id
_entity.type
_entity.pdbx_description
1 polymer ?
#
loop_
_entity_poly.entity_id
_entity_poly.type
_entity_poly.pdbx_seq_one_letter_code
_entity_poly.pdbx_strand_id
1 'polypeptide(L)'
;MTKEHESLGHLVKLLQTVPGIGFVTAVLLVTELVDMDRFKRLEDLASFVGLAPSVHQSDERSYSRGLTKRQHKELRSRLIESAWVAVRKDPVLTMKFGKLSQRMNKKKAIIRIAKKLLSRIRSVWQTQKPYVYGVIE
;
A
#
# COMPACT_ATOMS: atom_id res chain seq x y z
N MET A 1 6.14 -1.99 -31.30
CA MET A 1 6.35 -2.76 -30.05
C MET A 1 7.13 -1.98 -28.97
N THR A 2 7.26 -0.64 -29.04
CA THR A 2 8.33 0.06 -28.29
C THR A 2 7.86 1.08 -27.25
N LYS A 3 6.64 1.66 -27.35
CA LYS A 3 6.21 2.73 -26.43
C LYS A 3 5.61 2.25 -25.10
N GLU A 4 4.93 1.10 -25.07
CA GLU A 4 4.32 0.56 -23.83
C GLU A 4 5.33 -0.11 -22.88
N HIS A 5 6.40 -0.71 -23.42
CA HIS A 5 7.45 -1.30 -22.58
C HIS A 5 8.33 -0.23 -21.91
N GLU A 6 8.56 0.89 -22.59
CA GLU A 6 9.33 2.02 -22.07
C GLU A 6 8.59 2.72 -20.91
N SER A 7 7.26 2.83 -21.00
CA SER A 7 6.43 3.39 -19.92
C SER A 7 6.36 2.48 -18.69
N LEU A 8 6.32 1.16 -18.89
CA LEU A 8 6.29 0.18 -17.80
C LEU A 8 7.61 0.14 -17.03
N GLY A 9 8.74 0.14 -17.74
CA GLY A 9 10.07 0.19 -17.14
C GLY A 9 10.29 1.46 -16.31
N HIS A 10 9.80 2.60 -16.78
CA HIS A 10 9.83 3.86 -16.04
C HIS A 10 9.01 3.77 -14.74
N LEU A 11 7.77 3.28 -14.81
CA LEU A 11 6.92 3.11 -13.64
C LEU A 11 7.55 2.18 -12.60
N VAL A 12 8.16 1.06 -13.02
CA VAL A 12 8.88 0.15 -12.12
C VAL A 12 10.03 0.87 -11.40
N LYS A 13 10.77 1.74 -12.09
CA LYS A 13 11.82 2.56 -11.45
C LYS A 13 11.24 3.56 -10.46
N LEU A 14 10.14 4.23 -10.79
CA LEU A 14 9.46 5.15 -9.89
C LEU A 14 8.95 4.44 -8.62
N LEU A 15 8.33 3.28 -8.75
CA LEU A 15 7.83 2.52 -7.60
C LEU A 15 8.96 2.07 -6.67
N GLN A 16 10.15 1.77 -7.19
CA GLN A 16 11.32 1.43 -6.37
C GLN A 16 11.84 2.60 -5.53
N THR A 17 11.45 3.85 -5.82
CA THR A 17 11.78 5.00 -4.96
C THR A 17 11.01 4.98 -3.64
N VAL A 18 9.89 4.24 -3.57
CA VAL A 18 9.10 4.07 -2.36
C VAL A 18 9.88 3.19 -1.37
N PRO A 19 10.07 3.62 -0.12
CA PRO A 19 10.86 2.85 0.85
C PRO A 19 10.23 1.48 1.10
N GLY A 20 11.03 0.43 0.89
CA GLY A 20 10.61 -0.95 1.07
C GLY A 20 10.06 -1.63 -0.19
N ILE A 21 10.01 -0.94 -1.34
CA ILE A 21 9.66 -1.55 -2.62
C ILE A 21 10.94 -1.83 -3.40
N GLY A 22 11.26 -3.11 -3.57
CA GLY A 22 12.32 -3.57 -4.48
C GLY A 22 11.77 -3.92 -5.87
N PHE A 23 12.66 -4.28 -6.79
CA PHE A 23 12.31 -4.63 -8.17
C PHE A 23 11.17 -5.65 -8.28
N VAL A 24 11.26 -6.78 -7.56
CA VAL A 24 10.23 -7.84 -7.60
C VAL A 24 8.87 -7.33 -7.13
N THR A 25 8.84 -6.55 -6.04
CA THR A 25 7.59 -5.96 -5.52
C THR A 25 7.02 -4.91 -6.48
N ALA A 26 7.88 -4.11 -7.11
CA ALA A 26 7.46 -3.12 -8.10
C ALA A 26 6.86 -3.80 -9.35
N VAL A 27 7.53 -4.82 -9.90
CA VAL A 27 7.02 -5.60 -11.03
C VAL A 27 5.68 -6.24 -10.65
N LEU A 28 5.58 -6.89 -9.49
CA LEU A 28 4.34 -7.49 -9.01
C LEU A 28 3.19 -6.46 -8.92
N LEU A 29 3.44 -5.28 -8.36
CA LEU A 29 2.44 -4.22 -8.29
C LEU A 29 1.98 -3.82 -9.69
N VAL A 30 2.90 -3.68 -10.62
CA VAL A 30 2.59 -3.32 -12.00
C VAL A 30 1.79 -4.39 -12.72
N THR A 31 2.19 -5.66 -12.61
CA THR A 31 1.53 -6.78 -13.29
C THR A 31 0.18 -7.13 -12.70
N GLU A 32 -0.01 -7.00 -11.39
CA GLU A 32 -1.27 -7.36 -10.72
C GLU A 32 -2.32 -6.25 -10.80
N LEU A 33 -1.90 -4.99 -10.68
CA LEU A 33 -2.82 -3.86 -10.75
C LEU A 33 -3.22 -3.56 -12.19
N VAL A 34 -2.27 -3.69 -13.13
CA VAL A 34 -2.37 -3.42 -14.58
C VAL A 34 -2.70 -1.95 -14.87
N ASP A 35 -3.84 -1.48 -14.38
CA ASP A 35 -4.35 -0.13 -14.52
C ASP A 35 -4.77 0.42 -13.13
N MET A 36 -4.27 1.60 -12.78
CA MET A 36 -4.61 2.26 -11.51
C MET A 36 -5.97 2.98 -11.58
N ASP A 37 -6.44 3.33 -12.78
CA ASP A 37 -7.66 4.13 -12.98
C ASP A 37 -8.93 3.30 -12.81
N ARG A 38 -8.83 1.96 -12.87
CA ARG A 38 -9.92 1.05 -12.47
C ARG A 38 -10.33 1.21 -11.00
N PHE A 39 -9.47 1.77 -10.15
CA PHE A 39 -9.75 2.00 -8.74
C PHE A 39 -10.17 3.46 -8.53
N LYS A 40 -11.49 3.70 -8.49
CA LYS A 40 -12.04 5.04 -8.24
C LYS A 40 -11.61 5.56 -6.86
N ARG A 41 -11.75 4.72 -5.83
CA ARG A 41 -11.40 5.07 -4.45
C ARG A 41 -10.21 4.28 -3.93
N LEU A 42 -9.51 4.84 -2.95
CA LEU A 42 -8.43 4.16 -2.25
C LEU A 42 -8.92 2.89 -1.54
N GLU A 43 -10.17 2.90 -1.10
CA GLU A 43 -10.85 1.77 -0.47
C GLU A 43 -10.97 0.58 -1.41
N ASP A 44 -11.23 0.83 -2.69
CA ASP A 44 -11.38 -0.21 -3.71
C ASP A 44 -10.01 -0.86 -3.96
N LEU A 45 -8.95 -0.04 -4.09
CA LEU A 45 -7.57 -0.51 -4.20
C LEU A 45 -7.11 -1.27 -2.94
N ALA A 46 -7.40 -0.74 -1.75
CA ALA A 46 -7.06 -1.39 -0.48
C ALA A 46 -7.79 -2.74 -0.31
N SER A 47 -9.03 -2.85 -0.81
CA SER A 47 -9.78 -4.10 -0.82
C SER A 47 -9.19 -5.11 -1.79
N PHE A 48 -8.78 -4.65 -2.98
CA PHE A 48 -8.10 -5.47 -3.98
C PHE A 48 -6.82 -6.08 -3.44
N VAL A 49 -5.92 -5.28 -2.86
CA VAL A 49 -4.64 -5.78 -2.30
C VAL A 49 -4.78 -6.47 -0.94
N GLY A 50 -6.01 -6.66 -0.44
CA GLY A 50 -6.28 -7.38 0.81
C GLY A 50 -5.93 -6.60 2.10
N LEU A 51 -5.79 -5.27 2.02
CA LEU A 51 -5.57 -4.37 3.16
C LEU A 51 -6.85 -3.77 3.76
N ALA A 52 -8.02 -4.07 3.18
CA ALA A 52 -9.30 -3.74 3.78
C ALA A 52 -9.69 -4.75 4.88
N PRO A 53 -10.33 -4.28 5.98
CA PRO A 53 -10.93 -5.18 6.95
C PRO A 53 -12.09 -5.94 6.30
N SER A 54 -12.12 -7.26 6.47
CA SER A 54 -13.28 -8.11 6.27
C SER A 54 -14.37 -7.68 7.25
N VAL A 55 -15.43 -7.07 6.73
CA VAL A 55 -16.65 -6.79 7.49
C VAL A 55 -17.59 -7.98 7.27
N HIS A 56 -18.08 -8.58 8.35
CA HIS A 56 -19.20 -9.52 8.28
C HIS A 56 -20.42 -8.78 8.82
N GLN A 57 -21.45 -8.68 8.00
CA GLN A 57 -22.71 -8.05 8.35
C GLN A 57 -23.71 -9.18 8.62
N SER A 58 -24.09 -9.33 9.88
CA SER A 58 -25.25 -10.11 10.32
C SER A 58 -26.21 -9.10 10.97
N ASP A 59 -27.51 -9.24 10.72
CA ASP A 59 -28.57 -8.21 10.72
C ASP A 59 -28.67 -7.21 11.89
N GLU A 60 -27.84 -7.27 12.93
CA GLU A 60 -27.85 -6.30 14.03
C GLU A 60 -26.47 -5.80 14.50
N ARG A 61 -25.33 -6.37 14.03
CA ARG A 61 -23.99 -5.93 14.48
C ARG A 61 -22.90 -6.11 13.41
N SER A 62 -22.21 -5.01 13.10
CA SER A 62 -21.04 -4.99 12.21
C SER A 62 -19.76 -5.36 12.96
N TYR A 63 -19.22 -6.55 12.71
CA TYR A 63 -17.93 -6.98 13.29
C TYR A 63 -16.82 -6.99 12.24
N SER A 64 -15.69 -6.34 12.54
CA SER A 64 -14.46 -6.42 11.74
C SER A 64 -13.70 -7.72 12.06
N ARG A 65 -13.70 -8.69 11.14
CA ARG A 65 -13.19 -10.06 11.37
C ARG A 65 -11.72 -10.29 10.95
N GLY A 66 -10.96 -9.23 10.70
CA GLY A 66 -9.57 -9.31 10.20
C GLY A 66 -9.48 -8.91 8.72
N LEU A 67 -8.40 -9.26 8.00
CA LEU A 67 -8.25 -8.93 6.57
C LEU A 67 -8.93 -10.00 5.69
N THR A 68 -9.45 -9.60 4.53
CA THR A 68 -10.14 -10.51 3.60
C THR A 68 -9.25 -11.71 3.23
N LYS A 69 -9.77 -12.94 3.38
CA LYS A 69 -9.00 -14.19 3.19
C LYS A 69 -8.73 -14.54 1.71
N ARG A 70 -9.48 -13.99 0.76
CA ARG A 70 -9.66 -14.62 -0.56
C ARG A 70 -8.77 -14.15 -1.71
N GLN A 71 -8.14 -12.96 -1.69
CA GLN A 71 -7.36 -12.50 -2.86
C GLN A 71 -6.07 -11.74 -2.49
N HIS A 72 -5.03 -11.92 -3.31
CA HIS A 72 -3.71 -11.26 -3.28
C HIS A 72 -2.93 -11.30 -1.95
N LYS A 73 -2.87 -12.48 -1.31
CA LYS A 73 -2.09 -12.71 -0.07
C LYS A 73 -0.63 -12.24 -0.20
N GLU A 74 -0.05 -12.42 -1.39
CA GLU A 74 1.32 -12.05 -1.69
C GLU A 74 1.53 -10.53 -1.75
N LEU A 75 0.68 -9.80 -2.49
CA LEU A 75 0.68 -8.33 -2.50
C LEU A 75 0.52 -7.77 -1.09
N ARG A 76 -0.40 -8.35 -0.31
CA ARG A 76 -0.61 -7.95 1.07
C ARG A 76 0.64 -8.13 1.93
N SER A 77 1.29 -9.29 1.85
CA SER A 77 2.50 -9.56 2.64
C SER A 77 3.60 -8.58 2.28
N ARG A 78 3.87 -8.43 0.97
CA ARG A 78 4.88 -7.50 0.47
C ARG A 78 4.60 -6.07 0.86
N LEU A 79 3.35 -5.59 0.78
CA LEU A 79 2.99 -4.23 1.20
C LEU A 79 3.16 -4.01 2.71
N ILE A 80 2.89 -5.03 3.54
CA ILE A 80 3.13 -4.96 4.99
C ILE A 80 4.63 -4.94 5.29
N GLU A 81 5.43 -5.76 4.60
CA GLU A 81 6.90 -5.74 4.71
C GLU A 81 7.48 -4.40 4.26
N SER A 82 7.03 -3.86 3.13
CA SER A 82 7.39 -2.53 2.67
C SER A 82 7.01 -1.45 3.69
N ALA A 83 5.85 -1.58 4.33
CA ALA A 83 5.43 -0.66 5.39
C ALA A 83 6.38 -0.66 6.59
N TRP A 84 6.93 -1.82 6.98
CA TRP A 84 7.93 -1.88 8.06
C TRP A 84 9.23 -1.14 7.69
N VAL A 85 9.65 -1.21 6.44
CA VAL A 85 10.80 -0.44 5.95
C VAL A 85 10.45 1.05 5.90
N ALA A 86 9.27 1.40 5.40
CA ALA A 86 8.82 2.79 5.30
C ALA A 86 8.73 3.48 6.67
N VAL A 87 8.24 2.79 7.71
CA VAL A 87 8.22 3.29 9.11
C VAL A 87 9.61 3.56 9.67
N ARG A 88 10.67 2.96 9.12
CA ARG A 88 12.06 3.23 9.56
C ARG A 88 12.72 4.38 8.82
N LYS A 89 12.21 4.73 7.63
CA LYS A 89 12.85 5.69 6.72
C LYS A 89 12.07 7.00 6.55
N ASP A 90 10.75 6.97 6.65
CA ASP A 90 9.89 8.14 6.46
C ASP A 90 9.41 8.70 7.80
N PRO A 91 9.89 9.90 8.21
CA PRO A 91 9.54 10.50 9.50
C PRO A 91 8.03 10.60 9.76
N VAL A 92 7.25 10.99 8.75
CA VAL A 92 5.79 11.12 8.88
C VAL A 92 5.14 9.77 9.13
N LEU A 93 5.59 8.71 8.46
CA LEU A 93 5.11 7.35 8.72
C LEU A 93 5.59 6.83 10.07
N THR A 94 6.82 7.15 10.49
CA THR A 94 7.35 6.84 11.83
C THR A 94 6.47 7.44 12.92
N MET A 95 6.21 8.75 12.86
CA MET A 95 5.38 9.45 13.82
C MET A 95 3.96 8.87 13.86
N LYS A 96 3.37 8.61 12.69
CA LYS A 96 2.02 8.05 12.61
C LYS A 96 1.96 6.63 13.18
N PHE A 97 2.95 5.80 12.91
CA PHE A 97 3.05 4.46 13.47
C PHE A 97 3.19 4.50 14.99
N GLY A 98 4.02 5.41 15.51
CA GLY A 98 4.16 5.65 16.95
C GLY A 98 2.82 5.98 17.61
N LYS A 99 2.12 7.00 17.09
CA LYS A 99 0.79 7.42 17.59
C LYS A 99 -0.24 6.28 17.55
N LEU A 100 -0.25 5.49 16.48
CA LEU A 100 -1.16 4.34 16.36
C LEU A 100 -0.81 3.23 17.35
N SER A 101 0.47 2.94 17.54
CA SER A 101 0.93 1.86 18.42
C SER A 101 0.63 2.12 19.90
N GLN A 102 0.42 3.39 20.29
CA GLN A 102 -0.06 3.74 21.64
C GLN A 102 -1.54 3.37 21.87
N ARG A 103 -2.34 3.23 20.81
CA ARG A 103 -3.80 3.02 20.89
C ARG A 103 -4.23 1.62 20.44
N MET A 104 -3.34 0.86 19.79
CA MET A 104 -3.65 -0.48 19.29
C MET A 104 -2.41 -1.36 19.16
N ASN A 105 -2.63 -2.66 19.03
CA ASN A 105 -1.58 -3.63 18.75
C ASN A 105 -0.75 -3.24 17.51
N LYS A 106 0.58 -3.35 17.60
CA LYS A 106 1.54 -3.03 16.53
C LYS A 106 1.20 -3.69 15.18
N LYS A 107 0.65 -4.91 15.19
CA LYS A 107 0.18 -5.60 13.96
C LYS A 107 -0.99 -4.86 13.30
N LYS A 108 -1.95 -4.35 14.08
CA LYS A 108 -3.05 -3.51 13.55
C LYS A 108 -2.54 -2.13 13.12
N ALA A 109 -1.57 -1.57 13.84
CA ALA A 109 -0.96 -0.29 13.49
C ALA A 109 -0.21 -0.37 12.15
N ILE A 110 0.61 -1.40 11.91
CA ILE A 110 1.36 -1.54 10.65
C ILE A 110 0.43 -1.76 9.46
N ILE A 111 -0.69 -2.47 9.62
CA ILE A 111 -1.70 -2.62 8.55
C ILE A 111 -2.26 -1.23 8.15
N ARG A 112 -2.53 -0.35 9.13
CA ARG A 112 -2.97 1.03 8.84
C ARG A 112 -1.88 1.85 8.13
N ILE A 113 -0.60 1.61 8.46
CA ILE A 113 0.51 2.23 7.74
C ILE A 113 0.64 1.67 6.33
N ALA A 114 0.47 0.37 6.12
CA ALA A 114 0.46 -0.24 4.79
C ALA A 114 -0.63 0.36 3.90
N LYS A 115 -1.84 0.61 4.43
CA LYS A 115 -2.89 1.35 3.68
C LYS A 115 -2.45 2.79 3.35
N LYS A 116 -1.73 3.47 4.25
CA LYS A 116 -1.20 4.82 3.98
C LYS A 116 -0.07 4.80 2.95
N LEU A 117 0.81 3.81 3.00
CA LEU A 117 1.86 3.60 2.01
C LEU A 117 1.26 3.30 0.64
N LEU A 118 0.21 2.47 0.56
CA LEU A 118 -0.56 2.21 -0.66
C LEU A 118 -1.13 3.48 -1.28
N SER A 119 -1.61 4.42 -0.45
CA SER A 119 -2.03 5.75 -0.94
C SER A 119 -0.88 6.54 -1.55
N ARG A 120 0.34 6.44 -1.00
CA ARG A 120 1.53 7.11 -1.56
C ARG A 120 1.97 6.42 -2.86
N ILE A 121 1.93 5.10 -2.92
CA ILE A 121 2.19 4.31 -4.14
C ILE A 121 1.23 4.74 -5.26
N ARG A 122 -0.08 4.84 -4.98
CA ARG A 122 -1.07 5.35 -5.94
C ARG A 122 -0.72 6.76 -6.44
N SER A 123 -0.27 7.64 -5.54
CA SER A 123 0.17 8.99 -5.92
C SER A 123 1.40 8.96 -6.84
N VAL A 124 2.42 8.15 -6.54
CA VAL A 124 3.62 7.98 -7.38
C VAL A 124 3.22 7.48 -8.77
N TRP A 125 2.34 6.48 -8.82
CA TRP A 125 1.83 5.92 -10.07
C TRP A 125 1.08 6.95 -10.91
N GLN A 126 0.16 7.72 -10.31
CA GLN A 126 -0.66 8.68 -11.05
C GLN A 126 0.10 9.95 -11.44
N THR A 127 0.98 10.45 -10.58
CA THR A 127 1.74 11.68 -10.84
C THR A 127 3.00 11.46 -11.66
N GLN A 128 3.43 10.20 -11.81
CA GLN A 128 4.70 9.81 -12.44
C GLN A 128 5.91 10.54 -11.84
N LYS A 129 5.85 10.87 -10.54
CA LYS A 129 6.92 11.55 -9.79
C LYS A 129 7.50 10.61 -8.74
N PRO A 130 8.81 10.67 -8.46
CA PRO A 130 9.44 9.90 -7.39
C PRO A 130 8.78 10.11 -6.03
N TYR A 131 8.88 9.09 -5.17
CA TYR A 131 8.47 9.20 -3.77
C TYR A 131 9.30 10.26 -3.06
N VAL A 132 8.63 11.14 -2.31
CA VAL A 132 9.26 12.14 -1.46
C VAL A 132 8.95 11.79 -0.01
N TYR A 133 10.00 11.73 0.82
CA TYR A 133 9.85 11.48 2.25
C TYR A 133 9.06 12.60 2.92
N GLY A 134 8.16 12.24 3.82
CA GLY A 134 7.44 13.22 4.61
C GLY A 134 8.37 13.95 5.58
N VAL A 135 8.23 15.27 5.64
CA VAL A 135 8.90 16.13 6.62
C VAL A 135 7.96 16.38 7.79
N ILE A 136 8.50 16.46 9.01
CA ILE A 136 7.77 16.90 10.20
C ILE A 136 8.30 18.30 10.51
N GLU A 137 7.40 19.28 10.43
CA GLU A 137 7.63 20.65 10.92
C GLU A 137 7.39 20.74 12.44
#